data_AF-A0A0L0BSY8-F1
#
_entry.id   AF-A0A0L0BSY8-F1
#
_cell.length_a   1.000
_cell.length_b   1.000
_cell.length_c   1.000
_cell.angle_alpha   90.00
_cell.angle_beta   90.00
_cell.angle_gamma   90.00
#
_symmetry.space_group_name_H-M   'P 1'
#
loop_
_entity.id
_entity.type
_entity.pdbx_description
1 polymer ?
#
loop_
_entity_poly.entity_id
_entity_poly.type
_entity_poly.pdbx_seq_one_letter_code
_entity_poly.pdbx_strand_id
1 'polypeptide(L)'
;MDYNGGCSKKMYSDDTIIPDEIMMAIKTEPEVLIEHEPADLATCEKKLDALRGVMEYRLDQIQTQLNMVLDAQEEANALLRNFITSNQDLRCKFPLKTSKKLRELNSEITPENRNTYINTIKTLLKPQGVIKNLKYILSTDITNEYNVEGVHGKQCLKDLNNFYDVLIDSIEVTATSGTADQQLRKAISLAKKRYFKSKSIARPRASASDN
;
A
#
# COMPACT_ATOMS: atom_id res chain seq x y z
N MET A 1 24.75 4.30 -21.80
CA MET A 1 25.09 4.36 -20.36
C MET A 1 23.96 3.63 -19.67
N ASP A 2 24.12 2.31 -19.57
CA ASP A 2 23.07 1.39 -19.14
C ASP A 2 23.32 1.04 -17.67
N TYR A 3 22.44 1.54 -16.80
CA TYR A 3 22.42 1.12 -15.40
C TYR A 3 21.52 -0.11 -15.28
N ASN A 4 22.14 -1.28 -15.43
CA ASN A 4 21.72 -2.52 -14.81
C ASN A 4 22.08 -2.44 -13.32
N GLY A 5 21.08 -2.53 -12.45
CA GLY A 5 21.26 -2.57 -11.00
C GLY A 5 20.22 -3.49 -10.39
N GLY A 6 20.41 -4.79 -10.61
CA GLY A 6 19.67 -5.84 -9.90
C GLY A 6 19.86 -5.67 -8.39
N CYS A 7 18.77 -5.41 -7.67
CA CYS A 7 18.81 -5.35 -6.22
C CYS A 7 18.75 -6.77 -5.68
N SER A 8 19.89 -7.22 -5.16
CA SER A 8 20.19 -8.54 -4.64
C SER A 8 19.19 -9.05 -3.62
N LYS A 9 18.91 -10.36 -3.72
CA LYS A 9 18.50 -11.23 -2.62
C LYS A 9 19.33 -10.90 -1.37
N LYS A 10 18.67 -10.45 -0.30
CA LYS A 10 19.23 -10.61 1.05
C LYS A 10 18.62 -11.87 1.63
N MET A 11 19.50 -12.85 1.84
CA MET A 11 19.26 -14.00 2.70
C MET A 11 18.89 -13.45 4.09
N TYR A 12 17.77 -13.91 4.64
CA TYR A 12 17.58 -13.86 6.08
C TYR A 12 18.63 -14.78 6.68
N SER A 13 19.64 -14.20 7.32
CA SER A 13 20.45 -14.87 8.32
C SER A 13 19.53 -15.15 9.50
N ASP A 14 19.13 -16.41 9.59
CA ASP A 14 18.28 -16.96 10.64
C ASP A 14 19.12 -17.18 11.90
N ASP A 15 19.49 -16.07 12.55
CA ASP A 15 20.10 -16.09 13.88
C ASP A 15 19.04 -15.61 14.87
N THR A 16 18.02 -16.46 15.07
CA THR A 16 17.14 -16.32 16.22
C THR A 16 17.97 -16.70 17.45
N ILE A 17 18.64 -15.71 18.03
CA ILE A 17 19.31 -15.81 19.32
C ILE A 17 18.20 -16.02 20.36
N ILE A 18 17.89 -17.28 20.63
CA ILE A 18 17.07 -17.66 21.77
C ILE A 18 17.90 -17.28 23.02
N PRO A 19 17.43 -16.37 23.87
CA PRO A 19 18.14 -16.00 25.09
C PRO A 19 18.40 -17.24 25.95
N ASP A 20 19.61 -17.37 26.51
CA ASP A 20 20.03 -18.53 27.31
C ASP A 20 19.07 -18.84 28.48
N GLU A 21 18.28 -17.85 28.93
CA GLU A 21 17.21 -18.02 29.92
C GLU A 21 16.10 -18.98 29.47
N ILE A 22 15.77 -19.02 28.17
CA ILE A 22 14.77 -19.95 27.61
C ILE A 22 15.35 -21.37 27.51
N MET A 23 16.65 -21.48 27.22
CA MET A 23 17.36 -22.78 27.23
C MET A 23 17.51 -23.36 28.64
N MET A 24 17.55 -22.51 29.67
CA MET A 24 17.55 -22.95 31.07
C MET A 24 16.18 -23.44 31.53
N ALA A 25 15.08 -22.82 31.08
CA ALA A 25 13.73 -23.23 31.46
C ALA A 25 13.26 -24.56 30.84
N ILE A 26 13.88 -24.99 29.73
CA ILE A 26 13.59 -26.29 29.09
C ILE A 26 14.34 -27.44 29.78
N LYS A 27 15.35 -27.17 30.62
CA LYS A 27 16.18 -28.19 31.27
C LYS A 27 15.77 -28.61 32.68
N THR A 28 14.64 -28.15 33.19
CA THR A 28 14.10 -28.64 34.45
C THR A 28 13.22 -29.87 34.21
N GLU A 29 13.86 -30.96 33.81
CA GLU A 29 13.29 -32.29 34.01
C GLU A 29 13.29 -32.59 35.51
N PRO A 30 12.18 -33.01 36.11
CA PRO A 30 12.22 -33.53 37.46
C PRO A 30 12.98 -34.87 37.44
N GLU A 31 14.17 -34.91 38.05
CA GLU A 31 14.85 -36.17 38.36
C GLU A 31 13.94 -37.01 39.27
N VAL A 32 13.27 -38.00 38.67
CA VAL A 32 12.55 -39.03 39.42
C VAL A 32 13.58 -40.10 39.77
N LEU A 33 14.14 -40.03 40.97
CA LEU A 33 14.86 -41.14 41.58
C LEU A 33 13.90 -42.32 41.78
N ILE A 34 14.01 -43.32 40.92
CA ILE A 34 13.28 -44.60 41.07
C ILE A 34 14.17 -45.51 41.91
N GLU A 35 13.93 -45.53 43.22
CA GLU A 35 14.42 -46.60 44.08
C GLU A 35 13.71 -47.91 43.69
N HIS A 36 14.50 -48.97 43.44
CA HIS A 36 14.02 -50.31 43.12
C HIS A 36 13.48 -51.00 44.38
N GLU A 37 12.22 -50.73 44.72
CA GLU A 37 11.38 -51.59 45.58
C GLU A 37 10.40 -52.40 44.71
N PRO A 38 10.02 -53.65 45.08
CA PRO A 38 9.10 -54.44 44.27
C PRO A 38 7.71 -53.80 44.31
N ALA A 39 7.39 -53.05 43.25
CA ALA A 39 6.17 -52.27 43.16
C ALA A 39 4.95 -53.20 43.03
N ASP A 40 4.09 -53.16 44.04
CA ASP A 40 2.75 -53.72 44.00
C ASP A 40 2.00 -53.16 42.78
N LEU A 41 1.31 -53.99 41.99
CA LEU A 41 0.68 -53.63 40.70
C LEU A 41 -0.22 -52.37 40.83
N ALA A 42 -0.92 -52.25 41.95
CA ALA A 42 -1.78 -51.12 42.30
C ALA A 42 -1.03 -49.78 42.45
N THR A 43 0.25 -49.82 42.82
CA THR A 43 1.12 -48.64 42.91
C THR A 43 1.53 -48.15 41.52
N CYS A 44 1.68 -49.08 40.56
CA CYS A 44 2.00 -48.75 39.18
C CYS A 44 0.80 -48.10 38.46
N GLU A 45 -0.42 -48.61 38.67
CA GLU A 45 -1.66 -48.05 38.11
C GLU A 45 -1.92 -46.61 38.61
N LYS A 46 -1.74 -46.36 39.91
CA LYS A 46 -1.87 -45.00 40.48
C LYS A 46 -0.88 -44.01 39.88
N LYS A 47 0.36 -44.44 39.59
CA LYS A 47 1.36 -43.59 38.93
C LYS A 47 0.97 -43.28 37.48
N LEU A 48 0.40 -44.24 36.77
CA LEU A 48 -0.11 -44.06 35.39
C LEU A 48 -1.27 -43.06 35.34
N ASP A 49 -2.23 -43.15 36.25
CA ASP A 49 -3.36 -42.20 36.33
C ASP A 49 -2.89 -40.78 36.70
N ALA A 50 -1.96 -40.66 37.64
CA ALA A 50 -1.36 -39.38 37.98
C ALA A 50 -0.63 -38.75 36.79
N LEU A 51 0.14 -39.55 36.04
CA LEU A 51 0.83 -39.10 34.83
C LEU A 51 -0.15 -38.66 33.74
N ARG A 52 -1.23 -39.42 33.54
CA ARG A 52 -2.31 -39.06 32.60
C ARG A 52 -2.95 -37.72 32.96
N GLY A 53 -3.27 -37.51 34.23
CA GLY A 53 -3.82 -36.23 34.71
C GLY A 53 -2.87 -35.05 34.49
N VAL A 54 -1.57 -35.24 34.71
CA VAL A 54 -0.55 -34.21 34.41
C VAL A 54 -0.49 -33.92 32.92
N MET A 55 -0.56 -34.93 32.05
CA MET A 55 -0.55 -34.73 30.60
C MET A 55 -1.79 -33.98 30.11
N GLU A 56 -2.98 -34.34 30.60
CA GLU A 56 -4.24 -33.65 30.26
C GLU A 56 -4.21 -32.18 30.69
N TYR A 57 -3.70 -31.91 31.89
CA TYR A 57 -3.50 -30.54 32.37
C TYR A 57 -2.52 -29.75 31.49
N ARG A 58 -1.40 -30.36 31.08
CA ARG A 58 -0.43 -29.72 30.18
C ARG A 58 -1.02 -29.45 28.80
N LEU A 59 -1.85 -30.35 28.27
CA LEU A 59 -2.54 -30.15 26.99
C LEU A 59 -3.49 -28.94 27.05
N ASP A 60 -4.24 -28.80 28.14
CA ASP A 60 -5.15 -27.66 28.33
C ASP A 60 -4.40 -26.32 28.43
N GLN A 61 -3.26 -26.31 29.14
CA GLN A 61 -2.38 -25.14 29.19
C GLN A 61 -1.85 -24.76 27.79
N ILE A 62 -1.39 -25.74 27.01
CA ILE A 62 -0.88 -25.51 25.64
C ILE A 62 -1.99 -24.97 24.75
N GLN A 63 -3.19 -25.55 24.83
CA GLN A 63 -4.34 -25.10 24.04
C GLN A 63 -4.71 -23.65 24.36
N THR A 64 -4.71 -23.29 25.65
CA THR A 64 -4.97 -21.92 26.10
C THR A 64 -3.91 -20.94 25.60
N GLN A 65 -2.63 -21.31 25.71
CA GLN A 65 -1.52 -20.50 25.21
C GLN A 65 -1.58 -20.29 23.70
N LEU A 66 -1.93 -21.33 22.94
CA LEU A 66 -2.08 -21.24 21.48
C LEU A 66 -3.16 -20.24 21.08
N ASN A 67 -4.32 -20.29 21.74
CA ASN A 67 -5.41 -19.35 21.45
C ASN A 67 -5.01 -17.90 21.74
N MET A 68 -4.34 -17.64 22.87
CA MET A 68 -3.84 -16.30 23.19
C MET A 68 -2.84 -15.79 22.14
N VAL A 69 -1.95 -16.65 21.65
CA VAL A 69 -0.99 -16.28 20.60
C VAL A 69 -1.69 -16.01 19.27
N LEU A 70 -2.70 -16.80 18.91
CA LEU A 70 -3.50 -16.57 17.71
C LEU A 70 -4.20 -15.21 17.75
N ASP A 71 -4.86 -14.90 18.87
CA ASP A 71 -5.57 -13.63 19.06
C ASP A 71 -4.59 -12.43 18.96
N ALA A 72 -3.45 -12.51 19.66
CA ALA A 72 -2.42 -11.47 19.61
C ALA A 72 -1.82 -11.31 18.20
N GLN A 73 -1.69 -12.40 17.44
CA GLN A 73 -1.21 -12.37 16.08
C GLN A 73 -2.21 -11.70 15.12
N GLU A 74 -3.51 -11.93 15.30
CA GLU A 74 -4.54 -11.23 14.53
C GLU A 74 -4.51 -9.72 14.77
N GLU A 75 -4.38 -9.31 16.03
CA GLU A 75 -4.26 -7.89 16.40
C GLU A 75 -3.01 -7.25 15.79
N ALA A 76 -1.84 -7.89 15.93
CA ALA A 76 -0.60 -7.41 15.34
C ALA A 76 -0.69 -7.28 13.81
N ASN A 77 -1.31 -8.25 13.13
CA ASN A 77 -1.53 -8.21 11.69
C ASN A 77 -2.48 -7.09 11.27
N ALA A 78 -3.54 -6.82 12.04
CA ALA A 78 -4.46 -5.71 11.79
C ALA A 78 -3.73 -4.36 11.90
N LEU A 79 -2.90 -4.17 12.92
CA LEU A 79 -2.07 -2.97 13.09
C LEU A 79 -1.08 -2.79 11.94
N LEU A 80 -0.43 -3.87 11.51
CA LEU A 80 0.52 -3.84 10.39
C LEU A 80 -0.17 -3.44 9.07
N ARG A 81 -1.35 -3.99 8.78
CA ARG A 81 -2.15 -3.62 7.60
C ARG A 81 -2.51 -2.15 7.61
N ASN A 82 -2.92 -1.62 8.76
CA ASN A 82 -3.24 -0.20 8.92
C ASN A 82 -2.00 0.70 8.71
N PHE A 83 -0.85 0.28 9.25
CA PHE A 83 0.41 1.01 9.08
C PHE A 83 0.87 1.04 7.62
N ILE A 84 0.84 -0.10 6.91
CA ILE A 84 1.21 -0.18 5.49
C ILE A 84 0.28 0.69 4.65
N THR A 85 -1.03 0.64 4.90
CA THR A 85 -2.03 1.43 4.15
C THR A 85 -1.84 2.93 4.39
N SER A 86 -1.48 3.33 5.60
CA SER A 86 -1.25 4.74 5.96
C SER A 86 0.09 5.29 5.46
N ASN A 87 1.11 4.44 5.33
CA ASN A 87 2.48 4.84 4.95
C ASN A 87 2.85 4.51 3.49
N GLN A 88 1.92 4.02 2.68
CA GLN A 88 2.18 3.86 1.25
C GLN A 88 2.41 5.25 0.62
N ASP A 89 3.62 5.45 0.08
CA ASP A 89 3.91 6.65 -0.71
C ASP A 89 3.17 6.59 -2.05
N LEU A 90 1.93 7.08 -2.05
CA LEU A 90 1.07 7.12 -3.23
C LEU A 90 1.63 8.01 -4.35
N ARG A 91 2.66 8.82 -4.09
CA ARG A 91 3.30 9.67 -5.10
C ARG A 91 3.93 8.83 -6.23
N CYS A 92 4.36 7.60 -5.93
CA CYS A 92 4.92 6.70 -6.95
C CYS A 92 3.91 6.26 -8.03
N LYS A 93 2.60 6.36 -7.75
CA LYS A 93 1.54 6.05 -8.71
C LYS A 93 1.34 7.13 -9.78
N PHE A 94 1.89 8.32 -9.54
CA PHE A 94 1.76 9.47 -10.42
C PHE A 94 3.08 9.77 -11.16
N PRO A 95 3.03 10.33 -12.38
CA PRO A 95 1.84 10.66 -13.17
C PRO A 95 1.22 9.45 -13.88
N LEU A 96 -0.11 9.49 -14.05
CA LEU A 96 -0.88 8.46 -14.76
C LEU A 96 -0.63 8.56 -16.28
N LYS A 97 -0.07 7.49 -16.84
CA LYS A 97 0.36 7.44 -18.26
C LYS A 97 -0.65 6.80 -19.20
N THR A 98 -1.55 5.95 -18.69
CA THR A 98 -2.47 5.17 -19.52
C THR A 98 -3.89 5.18 -18.96
N SER A 99 -4.88 5.12 -19.85
CA SER A 99 -6.30 5.10 -19.51
C SER A 99 -6.67 3.89 -18.66
N LYS A 100 -5.98 2.76 -18.87
CA LYS A 100 -6.10 1.56 -18.03
C LYS A 100 -5.72 1.86 -16.57
N LYS A 101 -4.54 2.46 -16.33
CA LYS A 101 -4.09 2.82 -14.98
C LYS A 101 -5.01 3.85 -14.31
N LEU A 102 -5.55 4.79 -15.09
CA LEU A 102 -6.51 5.76 -14.59
C LEU A 102 -7.81 5.08 -14.12
N ARG A 103 -8.33 4.11 -14.88
CA ARG A 103 -9.50 3.31 -14.47
C ARG A 103 -9.21 2.42 -13.26
N GLU A 104 -8.05 1.76 -13.22
CA GLU A 104 -7.62 0.96 -12.07
C GLU A 104 -7.57 1.81 -10.80
N LEU A 105 -6.96 2.99 -10.87
CA LEU A 105 -6.90 3.91 -9.73
C LEU A 105 -8.31 4.37 -9.29
N ASN A 106 -9.21 4.65 -10.24
CA ASN A 106 -10.59 5.01 -9.92
C ASN A 106 -11.32 3.90 -9.15
N SER A 107 -11.08 2.63 -9.50
CA SER A 107 -11.64 1.48 -8.77
C SER A 107 -10.96 1.22 -7.42
N GLU A 108 -9.68 1.57 -7.29
CA GLU A 108 -8.92 1.42 -6.05
C GLU A 108 -9.30 2.45 -4.98
N ILE A 109 -9.77 3.63 -5.38
CA ILE A 109 -10.23 4.66 -4.46
C ILE A 109 -11.53 4.19 -3.80
N THR A 110 -11.47 4.03 -2.48
CA THR A 110 -12.59 3.70 -1.60
C THR A 110 -12.85 4.87 -0.64
N PRO A 111 -14.03 4.94 0.01
CA PRO A 111 -14.31 5.97 1.01
C PRO A 111 -13.28 6.02 2.15
N GLU A 112 -12.72 4.87 2.52
CA GLU A 112 -11.73 4.72 3.59
C GLU A 112 -10.36 5.32 3.24
N ASN A 113 -9.90 5.14 1.99
CA ASN A 113 -8.58 5.62 1.55
C ASN A 113 -8.62 6.98 0.82
N ARG A 114 -9.81 7.52 0.57
CA ARG A 114 -10.05 8.78 -0.16
C ARG A 114 -9.20 9.93 0.35
N ASN A 115 -9.16 10.13 1.67
CA ASN A 115 -8.42 11.23 2.29
C ASN A 115 -6.91 11.15 2.04
N THR A 116 -6.35 9.93 2.00
CA THR A 116 -4.92 9.71 1.71
C THR A 116 -4.59 10.12 0.27
N TYR A 117 -5.47 9.79 -0.68
CA TYR A 117 -5.32 10.24 -2.07
C TYR A 117 -5.47 11.76 -2.21
N ILE A 118 -6.46 12.36 -1.54
CA ILE A 118 -6.65 13.83 -1.55
C ILE A 118 -5.39 14.53 -1.04
N ASN A 119 -4.85 14.10 0.09
CA ASN A 119 -3.64 14.69 0.67
C ASN A 119 -2.44 14.51 -0.24
N THR A 120 -2.27 13.33 -0.83
CA THR A 120 -1.20 13.06 -1.80
C THR A 120 -1.30 13.99 -3.00
N ILE A 121 -2.48 14.11 -3.63
CA ILE A 121 -2.67 14.98 -4.79
C ILE A 121 -2.47 16.44 -4.41
N LYS A 122 -2.96 16.89 -3.25
CA LYS A 122 -2.70 18.25 -2.73
C LYS A 122 -1.20 18.54 -2.66
N THR A 123 -0.39 17.60 -2.17
CA THR A 123 1.08 17.79 -2.13
C THR A 123 1.70 17.91 -3.52
N LEU A 124 1.22 17.14 -4.50
CA LEU A 124 1.66 17.22 -5.89
C LEU A 124 1.24 18.54 -6.58
N LEU A 125 0.11 19.11 -6.16
CA LEU A 125 -0.39 20.38 -6.67
C LEU A 125 0.32 21.60 -6.09
N LYS A 126 0.86 21.51 -4.87
CA LYS A 126 1.61 22.62 -4.26
C LYS A 126 2.99 22.83 -4.90
N PRO A 127 3.53 24.07 -4.87
CA PRO A 127 2.88 25.30 -4.40
C PRO A 127 2.08 26.05 -5.47
N GLN A 128 2.15 25.63 -6.75
CA GLN A 128 1.68 26.43 -7.89
C GLN A 128 0.23 26.14 -8.34
N GLY A 129 -0.42 25.15 -7.73
CA GLY A 129 -1.79 24.74 -8.03
C GLY A 129 -1.94 23.92 -9.30
N VAL A 130 -3.18 23.48 -9.55
CA VAL A 130 -3.54 22.55 -10.65
C VAL A 130 -3.14 23.06 -12.04
N ILE A 131 -3.23 24.37 -12.28
CA ILE A 131 -2.95 24.97 -13.59
C ILE A 131 -1.51 24.69 -14.07
N LYS A 132 -0.54 24.67 -13.15
CA LYS A 132 0.88 24.45 -13.50
C LYS A 132 1.33 23.01 -13.22
N ASN A 133 0.75 22.39 -12.19
CA ASN A 133 1.21 21.10 -11.67
C ASN A 133 0.38 19.88 -12.13
N LEU A 134 -0.66 20.06 -12.96
CA LEU A 134 -1.46 18.94 -13.50
C LEU A 134 -0.60 17.83 -14.14
N LYS A 135 0.53 18.18 -14.76
CA LYS A 135 1.48 17.24 -15.38
C LYS A 135 2.07 16.20 -14.41
N TYR A 136 2.05 16.48 -13.10
CA TYR A 136 2.52 15.55 -12.08
C TYR A 136 1.45 14.53 -11.68
N ILE A 137 0.19 14.74 -12.06
CA ILE A 137 -0.93 13.83 -11.79
C ILE A 137 -1.30 13.08 -13.06
N LEU A 138 -1.58 13.81 -14.14
CA LEU A 138 -1.98 13.27 -15.43
C LEU A 138 -0.90 13.55 -16.46
N SER A 139 -0.48 12.49 -17.16
CA SER A 139 0.44 12.63 -18.30
C SER A 139 -0.19 13.40 -19.46
N THR A 140 0.65 13.79 -20.41
CA THR A 140 0.18 14.51 -21.60
C THR A 140 -0.72 13.65 -22.48
N ASP A 141 -0.49 12.33 -22.53
CA ASP A 141 -1.30 11.39 -23.30
C ASP A 141 -2.73 11.34 -22.74
N ILE A 142 -2.85 11.21 -21.42
CA ILE A 142 -4.14 11.21 -20.73
C ILE A 142 -4.86 12.55 -20.87
N THR A 143 -4.15 13.66 -20.67
CA THR A 143 -4.79 14.98 -20.84
C THR A 143 -5.27 15.19 -22.27
N ASN A 144 -4.63 14.61 -23.30
CA ASN A 144 -5.09 14.68 -24.69
C ASN A 144 -6.33 13.82 -24.98
N GLU A 145 -6.40 12.61 -24.41
CA GLU A 145 -7.48 11.63 -24.57
C GLU A 145 -8.74 12.00 -23.78
N TYR A 146 -8.58 12.63 -22.62
CA TYR A 146 -9.69 13.00 -21.73
C TYR A 146 -10.07 14.48 -21.81
N ASN A 147 -11.35 14.75 -21.57
CA ASN A 147 -11.96 16.04 -21.30
C ASN A 147 -12.79 15.94 -20.02
N VAL A 148 -13.12 17.08 -19.39
CA VAL A 148 -14.00 17.06 -18.21
C VAL A 148 -15.40 16.51 -18.55
N GLU A 149 -15.93 16.79 -19.74
CA GLU A 149 -17.28 16.40 -20.18
C GLU A 149 -17.33 15.37 -21.32
N GLY A 150 -16.18 14.89 -21.82
CA GLY A 150 -16.16 13.90 -22.91
C GLY A 150 -16.58 14.42 -24.31
N VAL A 151 -16.56 15.73 -24.54
CA VAL A 151 -16.94 16.31 -25.84
C VAL A 151 -15.86 16.06 -26.91
N HIS A 152 -16.27 15.95 -28.18
CA HIS A 152 -15.42 15.77 -29.38
C HIS A 152 -14.69 14.42 -29.46
N GLY A 153 -15.38 13.32 -29.14
CA GLY A 153 -14.80 11.97 -29.24
C GLY A 153 -13.72 11.69 -28.19
N LYS A 154 -13.64 12.52 -27.14
CA LYS A 154 -12.73 12.36 -26.01
C LYS A 154 -13.44 11.68 -24.86
N GLN A 155 -12.70 10.99 -24.02
CA GLN A 155 -13.29 10.34 -22.85
C GLN A 155 -13.66 11.38 -21.79
N CYS A 156 -14.71 11.10 -21.04
CA CYS A 156 -15.21 11.97 -19.97
C CYS A 156 -14.48 11.64 -18.67
N LEU A 157 -13.85 12.64 -18.06
CA LEU A 157 -13.17 12.48 -16.78
C LEU A 157 -14.19 12.36 -15.63
N LYS A 158 -15.37 12.97 -15.77
CA LYS A 158 -16.46 12.85 -14.78
C LYS A 158 -17.01 11.44 -14.66
N ASP A 159 -16.90 10.60 -15.69
CA ASP A 159 -17.33 9.19 -15.61
C ASP A 159 -16.49 8.39 -14.60
N LEU A 160 -15.30 8.89 -14.26
CA LEU A 160 -14.43 8.34 -13.23
C LEU A 160 -14.72 9.02 -11.89
N ASN A 161 -15.93 8.81 -11.37
CA ASN A 161 -16.46 9.53 -10.20
C ASN A 161 -15.49 9.59 -9.03
N ASN A 162 -14.94 8.44 -8.60
CA ASN A 162 -14.07 8.37 -7.42
C ASN A 162 -12.79 9.19 -7.61
N PHE A 163 -12.13 9.04 -8.77
CA PHE A 163 -10.92 9.79 -9.07
C PHE A 163 -11.21 11.28 -9.29
N TYR A 164 -12.30 11.59 -10.00
CA TYR A 164 -12.71 12.96 -10.31
C TYR A 164 -13.00 13.73 -9.02
N ASP A 165 -13.77 13.15 -8.12
CA ASP A 165 -14.13 13.77 -6.85
C ASP A 165 -12.90 14.03 -5.99
N VAL A 166 -12.01 13.04 -5.87
CA VAL A 166 -10.72 13.20 -5.17
C VAL A 166 -9.89 14.31 -5.79
N LEU A 167 -9.83 14.40 -7.12
CA LEU A 167 -9.09 15.44 -7.82
C LEU A 167 -9.67 16.83 -7.56
N ILE A 168 -11.01 16.97 -7.57
CA ILE A 168 -11.70 18.23 -7.30
C ILE A 168 -11.47 18.67 -5.85
N ASP A 169 -11.62 17.77 -4.88
CA ASP A 169 -11.39 18.03 -3.45
C ASP A 169 -9.92 18.40 -3.14
N SER A 170 -9.01 18.01 -4.03
CA SER A 170 -7.59 18.32 -3.93
C SER A 170 -7.23 19.73 -4.42
N ILE A 171 -8.11 20.39 -5.17
CA ILE A 171 -7.85 21.72 -5.73
C ILE A 171 -8.22 22.78 -4.70
N GLU A 172 -7.23 23.55 -4.26
CA GLU A 172 -7.47 24.70 -3.39
C GLU A 172 -8.19 25.81 -4.17
N VAL A 173 -9.38 26.20 -3.69
CA VAL A 173 -10.16 27.30 -4.25
C VAL A 173 -9.89 28.55 -3.43
N THR A 174 -9.22 29.52 -4.05
CA THR A 174 -9.08 30.88 -3.51
C THR A 174 -10.16 31.79 -4.09
N ALA A 175 -10.47 32.88 -3.39
CA ALA A 175 -11.50 33.86 -3.80
C ALA A 175 -11.34 34.39 -5.23
N THR A 176 -10.13 34.37 -5.79
CA THR A 176 -9.81 34.89 -7.14
C THR A 176 -9.67 33.81 -8.21
N SER A 177 -9.66 32.53 -7.83
CA SER A 177 -9.27 31.42 -8.71
C SER A 177 -10.43 30.75 -9.47
N GLY A 178 -11.68 31.09 -9.15
CA GLY A 178 -12.87 30.42 -9.68
C GLY A 178 -13.08 29.03 -9.08
N THR A 179 -14.10 28.31 -9.56
CA THR A 179 -14.42 26.98 -9.01
C THR A 179 -13.34 25.95 -9.34
N ALA A 180 -13.21 24.89 -8.54
CA ALA A 180 -12.23 23.82 -8.79
C ALA A 180 -12.39 23.19 -10.19
N ASP A 181 -13.64 22.98 -10.64
CA ASP A 181 -13.97 22.49 -11.99
C ASP A 181 -13.46 23.44 -13.09
N GLN A 182 -13.67 24.76 -12.94
CA GLN A 182 -13.16 25.77 -13.87
C GLN A 182 -11.62 25.77 -13.93
N GLN A 183 -10.97 25.66 -12.78
CA GLN A 183 -9.52 25.57 -12.70
C GLN A 183 -8.98 24.32 -13.39
N LEU A 184 -9.62 23.17 -13.18
CA LEU A 184 -9.26 21.91 -13.83
C LEU A 184 -9.43 21.98 -15.36
N ARG A 185 -10.55 22.53 -15.85
CA ARG A 185 -10.76 22.75 -17.29
C ARG A 185 -9.69 23.63 -17.90
N LYS A 186 -9.33 24.71 -17.21
CA LYS A 186 -8.26 25.63 -17.61
C LYS A 186 -6.91 24.92 -17.62
N ALA A 187 -6.62 24.10 -16.62
CA ALA A 187 -5.39 23.33 -16.51
C ALA A 187 -5.24 22.34 -17.68
N ILE A 188 -6.28 21.56 -17.99
CA ILE A 188 -6.29 20.62 -19.11
C ILE A 188 -6.09 21.36 -20.44
N SER A 189 -6.81 22.47 -20.65
CA SER A 189 -6.69 23.27 -21.89
C SER A 189 -5.27 23.83 -22.07
N LEU A 190 -4.65 24.31 -20.99
CA LEU A 190 -3.28 24.81 -21.03
C LEU A 190 -2.25 23.69 -21.22
N ALA A 191 -2.47 22.51 -20.63
CA ALA A 191 -1.63 21.33 -20.86
C ALA A 191 -1.62 20.95 -22.34
N LYS A 192 -2.81 20.88 -22.98
CA LYS A 192 -2.96 20.66 -24.42
C LYS A 192 -2.22 21.72 -25.23
N LYS A 193 -2.44 23.00 -24.93
CA LYS A 193 -1.80 24.13 -25.63
C LYS A 193 -0.27 24.05 -25.56
N ARG A 194 0.29 23.71 -24.39
CA ARG A 194 1.74 23.54 -24.20
C ARG A 194 2.28 22.39 -25.03
N TYR A 195 1.58 21.25 -25.05
CA TYR A 195 1.96 20.09 -25.86
C TYR A 195 2.00 20.43 -27.35
N PHE A 196 0.93 21.01 -27.90
CA PHE A 196 0.87 21.36 -29.32
C PHE A 196 1.88 22.45 -29.69
N LYS A 197 2.12 23.44 -28.83
CA LYS A 197 3.16 24.45 -29.03
C LYS A 197 4.55 23.82 -29.07
N SER A 198 4.85 22.90 -28.15
CA SER A 198 6.13 22.17 -28.16
C SER A 198 6.29 21.35 -29.44
N LYS A 199 5.24 20.63 -29.85
CA LYS A 199 5.24 19.84 -31.09
C LYS A 199 5.35 20.67 -32.37
N SER A 200 4.82 21.91 -32.38
CA SER A 200 4.94 22.81 -33.54
C SER A 200 6.32 23.43 -33.64
N ILE A 201 6.96 23.77 -32.52
CA ILE A 201 8.34 24.27 -32.49
C ILE A 201 9.34 23.17 -32.88
N ALA A 202 9.10 21.93 -32.43
CA ALA A 202 9.97 20.79 -32.73
C ALA A 202 9.88 20.32 -34.20
N ARG A 203 8.90 20.81 -34.97
CA ARG A 203 8.89 20.56 -36.42
C ARG A 203 9.88 21.52 -37.10
N PRO A 204 10.99 21.02 -37.69
CA PRO A 204 11.78 21.87 -38.56
C PRO A 204 10.86 22.37 -39.69
N ARG A 205 11.00 23.65 -40.06
CA ARG A 205 10.34 24.18 -41.27
C ARG A 205 10.79 23.27 -42.41
N ALA A 206 9.89 22.45 -42.94
CA ALA A 206 10.16 21.71 -44.16
C ALA A 206 10.68 22.73 -45.18
N SER A 207 11.86 22.44 -45.72
CA SER A 207 12.60 23.23 -46.69
C SER A 207 11.68 24.00 -47.63
N ALA A 208 11.72 25.33 -47.55
CA ALA A 208 11.44 26.17 -48.69
C ALA A 208 12.40 25.70 -49.79
N SER A 209 11.87 24.90 -50.71
CA SER A 209 12.56 24.55 -51.94
C SER A 209 12.46 25.79 -52.81
N ASP A 210 13.59 26.46 -52.97
CA ASP A 210 13.79 27.48 -53.98
C ASP A 210 13.47 26.86 -55.36
N ASN A 211 12.53 27.50 -56.08
CA ASN A 211 12.36 27.33 -57.52
C ASN A 211 13.11 28.45 -58.23
#